data_AF-A0A3N5EJ24-F1
#
_entry.id   AF-A0A3N5EJ24-F1
#
_cell.length_a   1.000
_cell.length_b   1.000
_cell.length_c   1.000
_cell.angle_alpha   90.00
_cell.angle_beta   90.00
_cell.angle_gamma   90.00
#
_symmetry.space_group_name_H-M   'P 1'
#
loop_
_entity.id
_entity.type
_entity.pdbx_description
1 polymer ?
#
loop_
_entity_poly.entity_id
_entity_poly.type
_entity_poly.pdbx_seq_one_letter_code
_entity_poly.pdbx_strand_id
1 'polypeptide(L)' 'MPLLELKDVRKGYGPPGRRSEVLGGINLSIERGEFVSIV' A
#
# COMPACT_ATOMS: atom_id res chain seq x y z
N MET A 1 -13.19 -12.76 -4.84
CA MET A 1 -13.55 -11.54 -4.09
C MET A 1 -12.40 -11.38 -3.13
N PRO A 2 -11.65 -10.28 -3.23
CA PRO A 2 -10.40 -10.17 -2.51
C PRO A 2 -10.65 -10.25 -1.01
N LEU A 3 -9.81 -11.03 -0.33
CA LEU A 3 -9.76 -11.09 1.12
C LEU A 3 -9.18 -9.78 1.69
N LEU A 4 -8.19 -9.22 1.00
CA LEU A 4 -7.60 -7.92 1.29
C LEU A 4 -7.56 -7.10 0.01
N GLU A 5 -7.97 -5.83 0.10
CA GLU A 5 -7.88 -4.89 -1.01
C GLU A 5 -7.31 -3.56 -0.53
N LEU A 6 -6.21 -3.14 -1.15
CA LEU A 6 -5.57 -1.84 -0.98
C LEU A 6 -5.74 -1.07 -2.29
N LYS A 7 -6.32 0.13 -2.22
CA LYS A 7 -6.56 1.02 -3.36
C LYS A 7 -5.87 2.35 -3.11
N ASP A 8 -4.97 2.73 -4.01
CA ASP A 8 -4.17 3.96 -3.99
C ASP A 8 -3.59 4.29 -2.60
N VAL A 9 -3.04 3.28 -1.91
CA VAL A 9 -2.49 3.46 -0.57
C VAL A 9 -1.20 4.25 -0.64
N ARG A 10 -1.22 5.44 -0.04
CA ARG A 10 -0.10 6.37 0.04
C ARG A 10 0.32 6.61 1.46
N LYS A 11 1.62 6.74 1.66
CA LYS A 11 2.19 7.11 2.96
C LYS A 11 3.44 7.94 2.73
N GLY A 12 3.61 8.91 3.60
CA GLY A 12 4.75 9.79 3.65
C GLY A 12 4.80 10.45 5.03
N TYR A 13 5.99 10.85 5.44
CA TYR A 13 6.27 11.41 6.75
C TYR A 13 6.90 12.81 6.63
N GLY A 14 6.77 13.62 7.68
CA GLY A 14 7.30 14.98 7.73
C GLY A 14 6.22 16.06 7.66
N PRO A 15 6.61 17.33 7.89
CA PRO A 15 5.68 18.44 7.91
C PRO A 15 5.20 18.82 6.50
N PRO A 16 4.11 19.60 6.38
CA PRO A 16 3.64 20.13 5.11
C PRO A 16 4.76 20.83 4.33
N GLY A 17 4.86 20.56 3.02
CA GLY A 17 5.88 21.15 2.14
C GLY A 17 7.29 20.56 2.26
N ARG A 18 7.53 19.62 3.20
CA ARG A 18 8.79 18.86 3.33
C ARG A 18 8.53 17.38 3.63
N ARG A 19 7.45 16.84 3.09
CA ARG A 19 7.07 15.44 3.29
C ARG A 19 7.94 14.55 2.40
N SER A 20 8.47 13.48 2.98
CA SER A 20 9.08 12.37 2.23
C SER A 20 8.02 11.31 1.98
N GLU A 21 7.70 11.07 0.71
CA GLU A 21 6.82 9.96 0.31
C GLU A 21 7.54 8.63 0.48
N VAL A 22 6.90 7.68 1.16
CA VAL A 22 7.44 6.32 1.41
C VAL A 22 6.61 5.22 0.73
N LEU A 23 5.32 5.48 0.43
CA LEU A 23 4.48 4.63 -0.42
C LEU A 23 3.79 5.52 -1.46
N GLY A 24 4.03 5.23 -2.74
CA GLY A 24 3.63 6.06 -3.88
C GLY A 24 2.28 5.75 -4.52
N GLY A 25 1.34 5.12 -3.80
CA GLY A 25 0.03 4.74 -4.36
C GLY A 25 -0.03 3.27 -4.72
N ILE A 26 0.05 2.41 -3.70
CA ILE A 26 0.04 0.96 -3.86
C ILE A 26 -1.39 0.48 -4.10
N ASN A 27 -1.56 -0.31 -5.15
CA ASN A 27 -2.77 -1.07 -5.43
C ASN A 27 -2.43 -2.55 -5.28
N LEU A 28 -3.11 -3.25 -4.37
CA LEU A 28 -2.86 -4.66 -4.07
C LEU A 28 -4.19 -5.35 -3.75
N SER A 29 -4.46 -6.48 -4.39
CA SER A 29 -5.53 -7.38 -3.99
C SER A 29 -4.96 -8.74 -3.64
N ILE A 30 -5.39 -9.32 -2.53
CA ILE A 30 -5.01 -10.67 -2.12
C ILE A 30 -6.29 -11.50 -2.02
N GLU A 31 -6.33 -12.65 -2.68
CA GLU A 31 -7.44 -13.58 -2.64
C GLU A 31 -7.33 -14.56 -1.47
N ARG A 32 -8.45 -15.18 -1.08
CA ARG A 32 -8.46 -16.14 0.03
C ARG A 32 -7.64 -17.39 -0.33
N GLY A 33 -6.67 -17.73 0.52
CA GLY A 33 -5.79 -18.89 0.32
C GLY A 33 -4.51 -18.58 -0.46
N GLU A 34 -4.32 -17.34 -0.89
CA GLU A 34 -3.10 -16.88 -1.55
C GLU A 34 -1.96 -16.72 -0.53
N PHE A 35 -0.76 -17.20 -0.89
CA PHE A 35 0.45 -17.06 -0.06
C PHE A 35 1.38 -16.04 -0.71
N VAL A 36 1.51 -14.87 -0.08
CA VAL A 36 2.21 -13.71 -0.64
C VAL A 36 3.45 -13.39 0.19
N SER A 37 4.57 -13.11 -0.48
CA SER A 37 5.79 -12.59 0.13
C SER A 37 6.01 -11.14 -0.32
N ILE A 38 6.54 -10.31 0.58
CA ILE A 38 6.92 -8.92 0.31
C ILE A 38 8.43 -8.82 0.50
N VAL A 39 9.15 -8.32 -0.51
CA VAL A 39 10.61 -8.19 -0.54
C VAL A 39 11.05 -6.75 -0.78
#